data_AF-A0A0F2R9W5-F1
#
_entry.id   AF-A0A0F2R9W5-F1
#
_cell.length_a   1.000
_cell.length_b   1.000
_cell.length_c   1.000
_cell.angle_alpha   90.00
_cell.angle_beta   90.00
_cell.angle_gamma   90.00
#
_symmetry.space_group_name_H-M   'P 1'
#
loop_
_entity.id
_entity.type
_entity.pdbx_description
1 polymer ?
#
loop_
_entity_poly.entity_id
_entity_poly.type
_entity_poly.pdbx_seq_one_letter_code
_entity_poly.pdbx_strand_id
1 'polypeptide(L)'
;MNIRMIAAAAIALLAAWLFWQGLSAVIMITQRGSPLGDALMQPPTSMIRLLGSAIVLIGGLLALAQRAGGAIVATIGTLLFLLLPVLMAAAGTEPVMWMDEAVYSALLVALTIALFVLKRRKA
;
A
#
# COMPACT_ATOMS: atom_id res chain seq x y z
N MET A 1 10.81 -20.21 -10.39
CA MET A 1 10.18 -18.86 -10.30
C MET A 1 11.28 -17.82 -10.16
N ASN A 2 11.28 -16.73 -10.94
CA ASN A 2 12.32 -15.70 -10.85
C ASN A 2 12.18 -14.92 -9.52
N ILE A 3 13.27 -14.59 -8.83
CA ILE A 3 13.27 -13.82 -7.57
C ILE A 3 12.49 -12.51 -7.73
N ARG A 4 12.58 -11.86 -8.90
CA ARG A 4 11.79 -10.66 -9.21
C ARG A 4 10.28 -10.92 -9.21
N MET A 5 9.84 -12.08 -9.69
CA MET A 5 8.42 -12.46 -9.67
C MET A 5 7.95 -12.78 -8.26
N ILE A 6 8.82 -13.35 -7.42
CA ILE A 6 8.52 -13.57 -6.00
C ILE A 6 8.33 -12.21 -5.31
N ALA A 7 9.23 -11.25 -5.55
CA ALA A 7 9.09 -9.89 -5.02
C ALA A 7 7.79 -9.21 -5.53
N ALA A 8 7.48 -9.33 -6.82
CA ALA A 8 6.24 -8.77 -7.38
C ALA A 8 4.98 -9.41 -6.78
N ALA A 9 4.98 -10.73 -6.59
CA ALA A 9 3.89 -11.46 -5.93
C ALA A 9 3.75 -11.05 -4.46
N ALA A 10 4.87 -10.92 -3.74
CA ALA A 10 4.88 -10.45 -2.36
C ALA A 10 4.30 -9.03 -2.23
N ILE A 11 4.65 -8.11 -3.15
CA ILE A 11 4.06 -6.77 -3.21
C ILE A 11 2.55 -6.85 -3.43
N ALA A 12 2.11 -7.63 -4.42
CA ALA A 12 0.69 -7.74 -4.75
C ALA A 12 -0.11 -8.33 -3.57
N LEU A 13 0.39 -9.40 -2.93
CA LEU A 13 -0.27 -10.03 -1.78
C LEU A 13 -0.32 -9.09 -0.57
N LEU A 14 0.80 -8.45 -0.24
CA LEU A 14 0.86 -7.50 0.87
C LEU A 14 -0.05 -6.30 0.63
N ALA A 15 -0.03 -5.73 -0.58
CA ALA A 15 -0.88 -4.60 -0.92
C ALA A 15 -2.36 -4.97 -0.93
N ALA A 16 -2.74 -6.14 -1.43
CA ALA A 16 -4.10 -6.64 -1.37
C ALA A 16 -4.57 -6.81 0.09
N TRP A 17 -3.72 -7.35 0.95
CA TRP A 17 -4.00 -7.49 2.37
C TRP A 17 -4.20 -6.13 3.06
N LEU A 18 -3.30 -5.17 2.80
CA LEU A 18 -3.40 -3.81 3.35
C LEU A 18 -4.64 -3.07 2.86
N PHE A 19 -4.99 -3.24 1.59
CA PHE A 19 -6.20 -2.70 0.99
C PHE A 19 -7.45 -3.30 1.64
N TRP A 20 -7.47 -4.62 1.81
CA TRP A 20 -8.58 -5.31 2.48
C TRP A 20 -8.77 -4.83 3.92
N GLN A 21 -7.68 -4.67 4.69
CA GLN A 21 -7.77 -4.10 6.04
C GLN A 21 -8.39 -2.71 6.04
N GLY A 22 -7.91 -1.81 5.17
CA GLY A 22 -8.47 -0.46 5.03
C GLY A 22 -9.94 -0.48 4.65
N LEU A 23 -10.32 -1.34 3.70
CA LEU A 23 -11.69 -1.46 3.22
C LEU A 23 -12.62 -2.01 4.30
N SER A 24 -12.18 -3.03 5.04
CA SER A 24 -12.94 -3.63 6.13
C SER A 24 -13.24 -2.63 7.25
N ALA A 25 -12.29 -1.74 7.57
CA ALA A 25 -12.50 -0.67 8.53
C ALA A 25 -13.57 0.32 8.05
N VAL A 26 -13.53 0.74 6.78
CA VAL A 26 -14.53 1.64 6.20
C VAL A 26 -15.91 0.99 6.14
N ILE A 27 -15.99 -0.29 5.76
CA ILE A 27 -17.25 -1.05 5.77
C ILE A 27 -17.81 -1.11 7.18
N MET A 28 -16.99 -1.39 8.20
CA MET A 28 -17.44 -1.44 9.59
C MET A 28 -17.99 -0.10 10.07
N ILE A 29 -17.33 1.01 9.74
CA ILE A 29 -17.78 2.36 10.12
C ILE A 29 -19.11 2.70 9.43
N THR A 30 -19.24 2.40 8.13
CA THR A 30 -20.48 2.68 7.38
C THR A 30 -21.65 1.79 7.84
N GLN A 31 -21.40 0.53 8.18
CA GLN A 31 -22.42 -0.36 8.78
C GLN A 31 -22.93 0.14 10.14
N ARG A 32 -22.15 0.95 10.86
CA ARG A 32 -22.57 1.59 12.12
C ARG A 32 -23.39 2.87 11.92
N GLY A 33 -23.75 3.19 10.67
CA GLY A 33 -24.62 4.31 10.32
C GLY A 33 -23.90 5.59 9.91
N SER A 34 -22.56 5.59 9.88
CA SER A 34 -21.79 6.74 9.40
C SER A 34 -21.85 6.86 7.87
N PRO A 35 -22.02 8.07 7.30
CA PRO A 35 -21.88 8.30 5.88
C PRO A 35 -20.50 7.85 5.35
N LEU A 36 -20.45 7.37 4.11
CA LEU A 36 -19.20 6.93 3.48
C LEU A 36 -18.14 8.05 3.42
N GLY A 37 -18.58 9.28 3.16
CA GLY A 37 -17.69 10.45 3.15
C GLY A 37 -16.97 10.64 4.48
N ASP A 38 -17.71 10.54 5.59
CA ASP A 38 -17.16 10.69 6.94
C ASP A 38 -16.24 9.50 7.28
N ALA A 39 -16.64 8.27 6.92
CA ALA A 39 -15.82 7.08 7.13
C ALA A 39 -14.46 7.13 6.41
N LEU A 40 -14.38 7.86 5.29
CA LEU A 40 -13.17 8.02 4.49
C LEU A 40 -12.33 9.24 4.87
N MET A 41 -12.98 10.34 5.30
CA MET A 41 -12.35 11.65 5.49
C MET A 41 -12.22 12.09 6.95
N GLN A 42 -12.85 11.39 7.89
CA GLN A 42 -12.82 11.74 9.31
C GLN A 42 -12.39 10.55 10.18
N PRO A 43 -11.08 10.29 10.30
CA PRO A 43 -9.93 11.01 9.71
C PRO A 43 -9.61 10.55 8.26
N PRO A 44 -8.89 11.38 7.46
CA PRO A 44 -8.60 11.08 6.05
C PRO A 44 -7.57 9.95 5.84
N THR A 45 -7.17 9.29 6.92
CA THR A 45 -6.22 8.18 6.94
C THR A 45 -6.74 6.98 6.15
N SER A 46 -8.04 6.68 6.24
CA SER A 46 -8.71 5.60 5.50
C SER A 46 -8.59 5.79 3.98
N MET A 47 -8.83 7.02 3.49
CA MET A 47 -8.73 7.33 2.07
C MET A 47 -7.29 7.16 1.56
N ILE A 48 -6.30 7.72 2.26
CA ILE A 48 -4.89 7.63 1.88
C ILE A 48 -4.44 6.17 1.88
N ARG A 49 -4.82 5.39 2.91
CA ARG A 49 -4.51 3.96 3.02
C ARG A 49 -5.05 3.18 1.83
N LEU A 50 -6.32 3.39 1.49
CA LEU A 50 -6.99 2.70 0.38
C LEU A 50 -6.38 3.07 -0.97
N LEU A 51 -6.17 4.36 -1.24
CA LEU A 51 -5.56 4.81 -2.49
C LEU A 51 -4.12 4.32 -2.63
N GLY A 52 -3.31 4.48 -1.58
CA GLY A 52 -1.92 4.02 -1.56
C GLY A 52 -1.83 2.52 -1.83
N SER A 53 -2.53 1.70 -1.04
CA SER A 53 -2.50 0.25 -1.20
C SER A 53 -3.09 -0.23 -2.53
N ALA A 54 -4.13 0.42 -3.07
CA ALA A 54 -4.68 0.11 -4.40
C ALA A 54 -3.66 0.36 -5.51
N ILE A 55 -2.96 1.50 -5.48
CA ILE A 55 -1.93 1.83 -6.48
C ILE A 55 -0.75 0.86 -6.37
N VAL A 56 -0.31 0.52 -5.15
CA VAL A 56 0.74 -0.50 -4.94
C VAL A 56 0.29 -1.84 -5.50
N LEU A 57 -0.95 -2.26 -5.24
CA LEU A 57 -1.49 -3.52 -5.75
C LEU A 57 -1.46 -3.56 -7.27
N ILE A 58 -1.94 -2.50 -7.94
CA ILE A 58 -1.88 -2.38 -9.40
C ILE A 58 -0.43 -2.47 -9.88
N GLY A 59 0.49 -1.76 -9.24
CA GLY A 59 1.91 -1.82 -9.57
C GLY A 59 2.53 -3.21 -9.40
N GLY A 60 2.20 -3.91 -8.30
CA GLY A 60 2.62 -5.27 -8.01
C GLY A 60 2.10 -6.27 -9.06
N LEU A 61 0.82 -6.18 -9.43
CA LEU A 61 0.22 -7.01 -10.47
C LEU A 61 0.83 -6.75 -11.86
N LEU A 62 1.07 -5.47 -12.20
CA LEU A 62 1.77 -5.11 -13.44
C LEU A 62 3.21 -5.66 -13.47
N ALA A 63 3.93 -5.56 -12.34
CA ALA A 63 5.27 -6.12 -12.21
C ALA A 63 5.27 -7.65 -12.31
N LEU A 64 4.25 -8.31 -11.74
CA LEU A 64 4.06 -9.76 -11.81
C LEU A 64 3.79 -10.21 -13.25
N ALA A 65 2.91 -9.50 -13.97
CA ALA A 65 2.63 -9.67 -15.40
C ALA A 65 3.79 -9.25 -16.32
N GLN A 66 4.97 -8.94 -15.76
CA GLN A 66 6.16 -8.51 -16.48
C GLN A 66 5.91 -7.31 -17.41
N ARG A 67 5.00 -6.39 -17.06
CA ARG A 67 4.74 -5.16 -17.83
C ARG A 67 5.80 -4.09 -17.54
N ALA A 68 6.12 -3.29 -18.55
CA ALA A 68 6.98 -2.12 -18.37
C ALA A 68 6.22 -1.09 -17.51
N GLY A 69 6.89 -0.48 -16.53
CA GLY A 69 6.28 0.52 -15.64
C GLY A 69 5.67 -0.02 -14.34
N GLY A 70 5.48 -1.34 -14.16
CA GLY A 70 4.90 -1.89 -12.93
C GLY A 70 5.64 -1.47 -11.65
N ALA A 71 6.97 -1.44 -11.69
CA ALA A 71 7.79 -0.96 -10.57
C ALA A 71 7.59 0.54 -10.27
N ILE A 72 7.38 1.37 -11.30
CA ILE A 72 7.12 2.81 -11.15
C ILE A 72 5.75 3.02 -10.49
N VAL A 73 4.72 2.34 -10.97
CA VAL A 73 3.37 2.40 -10.38
C VAL A 73 3.40 1.94 -8.92
N ALA A 74 4.10 0.83 -8.63
CA ALA A 74 4.28 0.35 -7.26
C ALA A 74 4.98 1.40 -6.39
N THR A 75 5.99 2.10 -6.92
CA THR A 75 6.69 3.18 -6.20
C THR A 75 5.76 4.33 -5.83
N ILE A 76 4.94 4.81 -6.78
CA ILE A 76 3.99 5.90 -6.52
C ILE A 76 3.04 5.53 -5.39
N GLY A 77 2.47 4.32 -5.43
CA GLY A 77 1.60 3.84 -4.37
C GLY A 77 2.33 3.69 -3.03
N THR A 78 3.57 3.17 -3.05
CA THR A 78 4.38 2.96 -1.85
C THR A 78 4.73 4.29 -1.19
N LEU A 79 5.08 5.31 -1.97
CA LEU A 79 5.34 6.66 -1.45
C LEU A 79 4.07 7.27 -0.84
N LEU A 80 2.92 7.12 -1.51
CA LEU A 80 1.65 7.60 -0.97
C LEU A 80 1.28 6.89 0.34
N PHE A 81 1.49 5.58 0.42
CA PHE A 81 1.25 4.80 1.63
C PHE A 81 2.23 5.18 2.76
N LEU A 82 3.52 5.40 2.43
CA LEU A 82 4.56 5.84 3.37
C LEU A 82 4.28 7.22 3.97
N LEU A 83 3.62 8.11 3.22
CA LEU A 83 3.21 9.41 3.75
C LEU A 83 2.24 9.28 4.92
N LEU A 84 1.42 8.22 4.96
CA LEU A 84 0.41 8.03 6.02
C LEU A 84 1.00 8.03 7.44
N PRO A 85 1.95 7.13 7.81
CA PRO A 85 2.53 7.12 9.15
C PRO A 85 3.32 8.41 9.45
N VAL A 86 3.95 9.01 8.43
CA VAL A 86 4.66 10.29 8.59
C VAL A 86 3.70 11.41 9.00
N LEU A 87 2.55 11.51 8.32
CA LEU A 87 1.51 12.50 8.64
C LEU A 87 0.87 12.23 10.01
N MET A 88 0.63 10.96 10.36
CA MET A 88 0.06 10.60 11.67
C MET A 88 1.02 10.95 12.81
N ALA A 89 2.30 10.65 12.66
CA ALA A 89 3.34 11.03 13.62
C ALA A 89 3.46 12.56 13.74
N ALA A 90 3.46 13.28 12.60
CA ALA A 90 3.53 14.74 12.58
C ALA A 90 2.29 15.41 13.21
N ALA A 91 1.13 14.77 13.15
CA ALA A 91 -0.10 15.22 13.80
C ALA A 91 -0.13 14.96 15.32
N GLY A 92 0.91 14.37 15.90
CA GLY A 92 0.96 14.03 17.33
C GLY A 92 0.08 12.84 17.70
N THR A 93 -0.24 11.97 16.74
CA THR A 93 -1.00 10.75 17.00
C THR A 93 -0.16 9.77 17.82
N GLU A 94 -0.78 9.11 18.79
CA GLU A 94 -0.14 8.08 19.62
C GLU A 94 0.61 7.04 18.76
N PRO A 95 1.86 6.66 19.12
CA PRO A 95 2.70 5.75 18.34
C PRO A 95 2.03 4.44 17.93
N VAL A 96 1.20 3.88 18.82
CA VAL A 96 0.46 2.63 18.58
C VAL A 96 -0.47 2.70 17.36
N MET A 97 -0.90 3.89 16.96
CA MET A 97 -1.84 4.07 15.84
C MET A 97 -1.15 4.16 14.47
N TRP A 98 0.16 4.41 14.39
CA TRP A 98 0.87 4.60 13.12
C TRP A 98 2.12 3.73 12.95
N MET A 99 2.59 3.09 14.01
CA MET A 99 3.82 2.30 13.97
C MET A 99 3.69 1.07 13.06
N ASP A 100 2.53 0.42 13.04
CA ASP A 100 2.26 -0.69 12.13
C ASP A 100 2.30 -0.22 10.67
N GLU A 101 1.69 0.92 10.37
CA GLU A 101 1.72 1.56 9.05
C GLU A 101 3.15 1.88 8.62
N ALA A 102 4.00 2.34 9.55
CA ALA A 102 5.42 2.59 9.27
C ALA A 102 6.17 1.29 8.93
N VAL A 103 5.93 0.20 9.66
CA VAL A 103 6.54 -1.10 9.40
C VAL A 103 6.11 -1.63 8.03
N TYR A 104 4.82 -1.62 7.72
CA TYR A 104 4.32 -2.04 6.41
C TYR A 104 4.84 -1.16 5.27
N SER A 105 4.97 0.16 5.50
CA SER A 105 5.57 1.07 4.53
C SER A 105 7.03 0.73 4.26
N ALA A 106 7.83 0.44 5.30
CA ALA A 106 9.22 0.03 5.15
C ALA A 106 9.36 -1.28 4.35
N LEU A 107 8.49 -2.27 4.62
CA LEU A 107 8.43 -3.52 3.85
C LEU A 107 8.09 -3.26 2.37
N LEU A 108 7.10 -2.41 2.09
CA LEU A 108 6.74 -2.03 0.73
C LEU A 108 7.89 -1.32 0.01
N VAL A 109 8.61 -0.41 0.68
CA VAL A 109 9.80 0.25 0.15
C VAL A 109 10.87 -0.78 -0.22
N ALA A 110 11.21 -1.68 0.70
CA ALA A 110 12.23 -2.71 0.46
C ALA A 110 11.88 -3.60 -0.74
N LEU A 111 10.62 -4.07 -0.83
CA LEU A 111 10.15 -4.87 -1.95
C LEU A 111 10.13 -4.09 -3.27
N THR A 112 9.74 -2.81 -3.23
CA THR A 112 9.72 -1.96 -4.43
C THR A 112 11.14 -1.72 -4.95
N ILE A 113 12.11 -1.47 -4.06
CA ILE A 113 13.53 -1.38 -4.41
C ILE A 113 14.01 -2.69 -5.06
N ALA A 114 13.61 -3.85 -4.51
CA ALA A 114 13.95 -5.14 -5.09
C ALA A 114 13.44 -5.29 -6.54
N LEU A 115 12.30 -4.70 -6.92
CA LEU A 115 11.83 -4.72 -8.31
C LEU A 115 12.74 -3.99 -9.30
N PHE A 116 13.47 -2.96 -8.84
CA PHE A 116 14.43 -2.21 -9.66
C PHE A 116 15.81 -2.87 -9.70
N VAL A 117 16.26 -3.41 -8.56
CA VAL A 117 17.58 -4.08 -8.46
C VAL A 117 17.58 -5.41 -9.21
N LEU A 118 16.49 -6.18 -9.12
CA LEU A 118 16.41 -7.49 -9.75
C LEU A 118 16.14 -7.35 -11.25
N LYS A 119 16.99 -7.98 -12.07
CA LYS A 119 16.87 -7.93 -13.53
C LYS A 119 15.52 -8.45 -14.01
N ARG A 120 14.87 -7.66 -14.87
CA ARG A 120 13.77 -8.13 -15.71
C ARG A 120 14.33 -9.14 -16.70
N ARG A 121 13.90 -10.40 -16.59
CA ARG A 121 14.17 -11.38 -17.64
C ARG A 121 13.39 -10.92 -18.86
N LYS A 122 14.08 -10.65 -19.97
CA LYS A 122 13.40 -10.51 -21.26
C LYS A 122 12.75 -11.87 -21.53
N ALA A 123 11.44 -11.88 -21.70
CA ALA A 123 10.72 -13.05 -22.19
C ALA A 123 11.15 -13.33 -23.62
#